data_AF-A0A6L6E184-F1
#
_entry.id   AF-A0A6L6E184-F1
#
_cell.length_a   1.000
_cell.length_b   1.000
_cell.length_c   1.000
_cell.angle_alpha   90.00
_cell.angle_beta   90.00
_cell.angle_gamma   90.00
#
_symmetry.space_group_name_H-M   'P 1'
#
loop_
_entity.id
_entity.type
_entity.pdbx_description
1 polymer ?
#
loop_
_entity_poly.entity_id
_entity_poly.type
_entity_poly.pdbx_seq_one_letter_code
_entity_poly.pdbx_strand_id
1 'polypeptide(L)'
;MIKWFLQREWLSVSVVGSAAIIVFVGIDFLFQGPAALGPAALLASSLFFSRRWPYVGTALVVAGTIWQMNSVAAPLVSGAASALSLLLVAAFANSFWRQVAVIVTNILGISVVWQSTFGASSVLREFGISLTGENATWLTFLLGSTAVVSVNSLSWILGRFLITKDTYVGTPLDRAVITHTQAKLS
;
A
#
# COMPACT_ATOMS: atom_id res chain seq x y z
N MET A 1 18.90 -27.37 -8.96
CA MET A 1 19.08 -26.55 -7.73
C MET A 1 18.26 -25.24 -7.70
N ILE A 2 17.84 -24.67 -8.83
CA ILE A 2 17.08 -23.40 -8.88
C ILE A 2 15.64 -23.49 -8.31
N LYS A 3 15.07 -24.70 -8.19
CA LYS A 3 13.71 -24.90 -7.64
C LYS A 3 13.58 -24.62 -6.12
N TRP A 4 14.68 -24.69 -5.36
CA TRP A 4 14.65 -24.45 -3.91
C TRP A 4 14.41 -22.96 -3.55
N PHE A 5 14.90 -22.04 -4.39
CA PHE A 5 14.65 -20.61 -4.22
C PHE A 5 13.22 -20.22 -4.64
N LEU A 6 12.67 -20.90 -5.66
CA LEU A 6 11.28 -20.71 -6.11
C LEU A 6 10.23 -21.26 -5.12
N GLN A 7 10.59 -22.22 -4.26
CA GLN A 7 9.68 -22.83 -3.28
C GLN A 7 9.54 -22.04 -1.96
N ARG A 8 10.44 -21.08 -1.68
CA ARG A 8 10.41 -20.30 -0.43
C ARG A 8 9.67 -18.97 -0.62
N GLU A 9 8.38 -19.09 -0.87
CA GLU A 9 7.43 -17.96 -0.98
C GLU A 9 7.48 -16.99 0.21
N TRP A 10 7.89 -17.48 1.38
CA TRP A 10 8.06 -16.73 2.62
C TRP A 10 9.33 -15.85 2.63
N LEU A 11 10.41 -16.26 1.94
CA LEU A 11 11.68 -15.54 2.01
C LEU A 11 11.55 -14.15 1.38
N SER A 12 10.96 -14.05 0.19
CA SER A 12 10.78 -12.77 -0.50
C SER A 12 9.87 -11.82 0.28
N VAL A 13 8.80 -12.35 0.89
CA VAL A 13 7.89 -11.53 1.71
C VAL A 13 8.58 -11.06 2.99
N SER A 14 9.35 -11.92 3.65
CA SER A 14 10.11 -11.54 4.85
C SER A 14 11.21 -10.52 4.57
N VAL A 15 11.90 -10.63 3.43
CA VAL A 15 12.93 -9.66 3.01
C VAL A 15 12.29 -8.29 2.70
N VAL A 16 11.21 -8.28 1.93
CA VAL A 16 10.49 -7.02 1.62
C VAL A 16 9.89 -6.41 2.88
N GLY A 17 9.27 -7.21 3.73
CA GLY A 17 8.68 -6.74 4.99
C GLY A 17 9.73 -6.19 5.97
N SER A 18 10.87 -6.85 6.10
CA SER A 18 11.95 -6.38 6.99
C SER A 18 12.60 -5.11 6.47
N ALA A 19 12.85 -5.00 5.17
CA ALA A 19 13.33 -3.77 4.54
C ALA A 19 12.32 -2.63 4.73
N ALA A 20 11.02 -2.90 4.53
CA ALA A 20 9.96 -1.91 4.73
C ALA A 20 9.87 -1.46 6.19
N ILE A 21 10.01 -2.36 7.18
CA ILE A 21 10.10 -1.98 8.60
C ILE A 21 11.29 -1.04 8.81
N ILE A 22 12.49 -1.45 8.42
CA ILE A 22 13.70 -0.67 8.70
C ILE A 22 13.60 0.73 8.07
N VAL A 23 13.16 0.81 6.81
CA VAL A 23 13.08 2.07 6.08
C VAL A 23 11.94 2.94 6.59
N PHE A 24 10.70 2.44 6.57
CA PHE A 24 9.55 3.29 6.88
C PHE A 24 9.45 3.63 8.37
N VAL A 25 9.67 2.65 9.25
CA VAL A 25 9.66 2.92 10.70
C VAL A 25 10.84 3.79 11.10
N GLY A 26 12.01 3.61 10.47
CA GLY A 26 13.17 4.45 10.69
C GLY A 26 12.92 5.91 10.29
N ILE A 27 12.36 6.13 9.10
CA ILE A 27 12.00 7.48 8.63
C ILE A 27 10.98 8.11 9.58
N ASP A 28 9.88 7.43 9.88
CA ASP A 28 8.83 7.97 10.73
C ASP A 28 9.33 8.29 12.15
N PHE A 29 10.22 7.46 12.70
CA PHE A 29 10.88 7.75 13.98
C PHE A 29 11.76 9.01 13.93
N LEU A 30 12.51 9.22 12.85
CA LEU A 30 13.39 10.38 12.71
C LEU A 30 12.61 11.69 12.56
N PHE A 31 11.47 11.67 11.87
CA PHE A 31 10.66 12.88 11.63
C PHE A 31 9.66 13.17 12.74
N GLN A 32 9.02 12.14 13.31
CA GLN A 32 7.85 12.29 14.20
C GLN A 32 8.12 11.73 15.61
N GLY A 33 9.31 11.19 15.85
CA GLY A 33 9.78 10.75 17.16
C GLY A 33 9.23 9.39 17.61
N PRO A 34 9.38 9.06 18.91
CA PRO A 34 9.02 7.75 19.45
C PRO A 34 7.52 7.40 19.33
N ALA A 35 6.64 8.41 19.31
CA ALA A 35 5.20 8.21 19.21
C ALA A 35 4.78 7.56 17.87
N ALA A 36 5.58 7.73 16.82
CA ALA A 36 5.33 7.16 15.50
C ALA A 36 5.75 5.69 15.36
N LEU A 37 6.58 5.16 16.27
CA LEU A 37 7.10 3.80 16.17
C LEU A 37 5.99 2.74 16.18
N GLY A 38 5.04 2.87 17.10
CA GLY A 38 3.91 1.94 17.25
C GLY A 38 3.07 1.81 15.97
N PRO A 39 2.43 2.90 15.51
CA PRO A 39 1.62 2.87 14.30
C PRO A 39 2.43 2.51 13.04
N ALA A 40 3.66 3.02 12.89
CA ALA A 40 4.50 2.70 11.74
C ALA A 40 4.89 1.22 11.71
N ALA A 41 5.21 0.62 12.85
CA ALA A 41 5.52 -0.81 12.95
C ALA A 41 4.30 -1.66 12.58
N LEU A 42 3.09 -1.29 13.00
CA LEU A 42 1.87 -2.00 12.60
C LEU A 42 1.64 -1.91 11.09
N LEU A 43 1.75 -0.72 10.51
CA LEU A 43 1.59 -0.51 9.06
C LEU A 43 2.62 -1.31 8.26
N ALA A 44 3.89 -1.29 8.65
CA ALA A 44 4.94 -2.05 7.99
C ALA A 44 4.80 -3.57 8.21
N SER A 45 4.37 -4.00 9.39
CA SER A 45 4.14 -5.42 9.70
C SER A 45 3.02 -6.04 8.87
N SER A 46 2.07 -5.22 8.37
CA SER A 46 0.99 -5.69 7.52
C SER A 46 1.50 -6.48 6.30
N LEU A 47 2.64 -6.07 5.73
CA LEU A 47 3.26 -6.67 4.54
C LEU A 47 3.60 -8.16 4.72
N PHE A 48 3.96 -8.57 5.93
CA PHE A 48 4.29 -9.97 6.21
C PHE A 48 3.07 -10.88 6.09
N PHE A 49 1.89 -10.36 6.42
CA PHE A 49 0.66 -11.13 6.47
C PHE A 49 -0.19 -11.01 5.20
N SER A 50 0.02 -9.97 4.37
CA SER A 50 -0.77 -9.68 3.17
C SER A 50 -0.90 -10.83 2.18
N ARG A 51 0.14 -11.70 2.07
CA ARG A 51 0.14 -12.85 1.14
C ARG A 51 -0.60 -14.06 1.70
N ARG A 52 -0.23 -14.51 2.91
CA ARG A 52 -0.75 -15.77 3.49
C ARG A 52 -2.11 -15.54 4.15
N TRP A 53 -2.23 -14.47 4.94
CA TRP A 53 -3.39 -14.14 5.76
C TRP A 53 -3.83 -12.71 5.48
N PRO A 54 -4.45 -12.44 4.31
CA PRO A 54 -4.76 -11.10 3.87
C PRO A 54 -5.63 -10.34 4.86
N TYR A 55 -6.56 -11.01 5.54
CA TYR A 55 -7.41 -10.44 6.60
C TYR A 55 -6.60 -9.88 7.78
N VAL A 56 -5.50 -10.52 8.19
CA VAL A 56 -4.61 -10.00 9.23
C VAL A 56 -3.85 -8.78 8.72
N GLY A 57 -3.38 -8.83 7.48
CA GLY A 57 -2.72 -7.69 6.83
C GLY A 57 -3.62 -6.45 6.81
N THR A 58 -4.87 -6.59 6.36
CA THR A 58 -5.84 -5.49 6.37
C THR A 58 -6.17 -5.01 7.78
N ALA A 59 -6.32 -5.92 8.75
CA ALA A 59 -6.58 -5.56 10.14
C ALA A 59 -5.42 -4.76 10.75
N LEU A 60 -4.17 -5.11 10.44
CA LEU A 60 -2.99 -4.36 10.87
C LEU A 60 -2.93 -2.97 10.24
N VAL A 61 -3.33 -2.83 8.97
CA VAL A 61 -3.47 -1.50 8.34
C VAL A 61 -4.51 -0.67 9.08
N VAL A 62 -5.68 -1.25 9.37
CA VAL A 62 -6.74 -0.56 10.13
C VAL A 62 -6.24 -0.12 11.51
N ALA A 63 -5.65 -1.05 12.27
CA ALA A 63 -5.16 -0.76 13.61
C ALA A 63 -4.04 0.28 13.61
N GLY A 64 -3.09 0.16 12.67
CA GLY A 64 -2.00 1.12 12.50
C GLY A 64 -2.49 2.52 12.17
N THR A 65 -3.44 2.63 11.23
CA THR A 65 -4.01 3.94 10.85
C THR A 65 -4.84 4.54 11.97
N ILE A 66 -5.70 3.76 12.64
CA ILE A 66 -6.49 4.27 13.77
C ILE A 66 -5.55 4.75 14.89
N TRP A 67 -4.51 3.98 15.21
CA TRP A 67 -3.55 4.39 16.23
C TRP A 67 -2.80 5.66 15.81
N GLN A 68 -2.33 5.74 14.56
CA GLN A 68 -1.71 6.94 14.01
C GLN A 68 -2.61 8.16 14.23
N MET A 69 -3.88 8.08 13.84
CA MET A 69 -4.85 9.17 13.96
C MET A 69 -5.03 9.65 15.40
N ASN A 70 -4.79 8.82 16.41
CA ASN A 70 -4.93 9.21 17.82
C ASN A 70 -3.61 9.68 18.46
N SER A 71 -2.47 9.17 18.01
CA SER A 71 -1.18 9.39 18.67
C SER A 71 -0.24 10.34 17.94
N VAL A 72 -0.48 10.60 16.66
CA VAL A 72 0.43 11.40 15.83
C VAL A 72 -0.36 12.39 14.97
N ALA A 73 0.01 13.66 15.01
CA ALA A 73 -0.69 14.70 14.27
C ALA A 73 -0.42 14.60 12.76
N ALA A 74 0.79 14.20 12.37
CA ALA A 74 1.22 14.18 10.99
C ALA A 74 0.95 12.83 10.28
N PRO A 75 0.73 12.85 8.95
CA PRO A 75 0.74 11.64 8.14
C PRO A 75 2.08 10.90 8.23
N LEU A 76 2.03 9.57 8.44
CA LEU A 76 3.20 8.72 8.43
C LEU A 76 3.62 8.34 7.01
N VAL A 77 4.92 8.28 6.76
CA VAL A 77 5.51 7.77 5.52
C VAL A 77 5.25 6.27 5.38
N SER A 78 5.17 5.53 6.50
CA SER A 78 4.72 4.13 6.54
C SER A 78 3.29 3.92 6.00
N GLY A 79 2.51 4.99 5.77
CA GLY A 79 1.29 4.92 4.95
C GLY A 79 1.54 4.30 3.56
N ALA A 80 2.73 4.48 2.97
CA ALA A 80 3.10 3.82 1.72
C ALA A 80 3.18 2.28 1.85
N ALA A 81 3.54 1.77 3.03
CA ALA A 81 3.53 0.32 3.30
C ALA A 81 2.11 -0.26 3.23
N SER A 82 1.09 0.53 3.56
CA SER A 82 -0.32 0.11 3.42
C SER A 82 -0.73 -0.06 1.95
N ALA A 83 -0.24 0.80 1.05
CA ALA A 83 -0.47 0.66 -0.39
C ALA A 83 0.27 -0.56 -0.99
N LEU A 84 1.50 -0.82 -0.54
CA LEU A 84 2.23 -2.04 -0.89
C LEU A 84 1.55 -3.30 -0.35
N SER A 85 1.01 -3.24 0.86
CA SER A 85 0.21 -4.30 1.45
C SER A 85 -1.06 -4.56 0.63
N LEU A 86 -1.75 -3.50 0.20
CA LEU A 86 -2.90 -3.57 -0.70
C LEU A 86 -2.53 -4.22 -2.04
N LEU A 87 -1.37 -3.90 -2.62
CA LEU A 87 -0.87 -4.53 -3.84
C LEU A 87 -0.72 -6.04 -3.67
N LEU A 88 -0.11 -6.48 -2.56
CA LEU A 88 0.06 -7.91 -2.25
C LEU A 88 -1.29 -8.61 -2.00
N VAL A 89 -2.21 -7.97 -1.26
CA VAL A 89 -3.56 -8.49 -1.06
C VAL A 89 -4.32 -8.58 -2.39
N ALA A 90 -4.18 -7.59 -3.27
CA ALA A 90 -4.83 -7.60 -4.58
C ALA A 90 -4.30 -8.70 -5.52
N ALA A 91 -3.01 -9.02 -5.42
CA ALA A 91 -2.38 -10.09 -6.17
C ALA A 91 -2.83 -11.48 -5.68
N PHE A 92 -2.82 -11.74 -4.38
CA PHE A 92 -2.91 -13.10 -3.84
C PHE A 92 -4.24 -13.44 -3.14
N ALA A 93 -5.04 -12.46 -2.70
CA ALA A 93 -6.24 -12.73 -1.92
C ALA A 93 -7.47 -13.11 -2.77
N ASN A 94 -8.42 -13.79 -2.12
CA ASN A 94 -9.74 -14.08 -2.68
C ASN A 94 -10.50 -12.80 -3.07
N SER A 95 -11.42 -12.93 -4.02
CA SER A 95 -12.16 -11.79 -4.61
C SER A 95 -12.83 -10.90 -3.55
N PHE A 96 -13.43 -11.52 -2.52
CA PHE A 96 -14.08 -10.82 -1.42
C PHE A 96 -13.09 -9.96 -0.61
N TRP A 97 -12.03 -10.57 -0.05
CA TRP A 97 -11.04 -9.85 0.76
C TRP A 97 -10.28 -8.79 -0.02
N ARG A 98 -10.09 -9.00 -1.32
CA ARG A 98 -9.51 -8.00 -2.20
C ARG A 98 -10.37 -6.74 -2.31
N GLN A 99 -11.69 -6.88 -2.47
CA GLN A 99 -12.59 -5.72 -2.52
C GLN A 99 -12.66 -5.01 -1.17
N VAL A 100 -12.78 -5.78 -0.08
CA VAL A 100 -12.78 -5.24 1.28
C VAL A 100 -11.51 -4.44 1.54
N ALA A 101 -10.34 -4.96 1.19
CA ALA A 101 -9.07 -4.27 1.41
C ALA A 101 -9.01 -2.91 0.70
N VAL A 102 -9.40 -2.82 -0.57
CA VAL A 102 -9.40 -1.54 -1.32
C VAL A 102 -10.36 -0.53 -0.68
N ILE A 103 -11.57 -0.98 -0.34
CA ILE A 103 -12.58 -0.09 0.26
C ILE A 103 -12.06 0.45 1.58
N VAL A 104 -11.54 -0.44 2.44
CA VAL A 104 -11.02 -0.08 3.76
C VAL A 104 -9.81 0.85 3.65
N THR A 105 -8.82 0.55 2.80
CA THR A 105 -7.64 1.42 2.66
C THR A 105 -7.97 2.78 2.07
N ASN A 106 -8.98 2.88 1.20
CA ASN A 106 -9.47 4.18 0.71
C ASN A 106 -10.16 4.98 1.79
N ILE A 107 -11.09 4.36 2.54
CA ILE A 107 -11.78 5.04 3.64
C ILE A 107 -10.76 5.56 4.66
N LEU A 108 -9.83 4.71 5.10
CA LEU A 108 -8.80 5.08 6.07
C LEU A 108 -7.87 6.18 5.53
N GLY A 109 -7.42 6.07 4.29
CA GLY A 109 -6.56 7.10 3.69
C GLY A 109 -7.26 8.46 3.57
N ILE A 110 -8.54 8.46 3.18
CA ILE A 110 -9.36 9.68 3.16
C ILE A 110 -9.54 10.23 4.58
N SER A 111 -9.74 9.38 5.59
CA SER A 111 -9.82 9.82 6.99
C SER A 111 -8.53 10.48 7.49
N VAL A 112 -7.36 9.96 7.10
CA VAL A 112 -6.06 10.59 7.42
C VAL A 112 -5.93 11.95 6.74
N VAL A 113 -6.31 12.07 5.47
CA VAL A 113 -6.30 13.36 4.75
C VAL A 113 -7.25 14.35 5.39
N TRP A 114 -8.45 13.91 5.76
CA TRP A 114 -9.44 14.72 6.48
C TRP A 114 -8.85 15.28 7.78
N GLN A 115 -8.28 14.41 8.62
CA GLN A 115 -7.67 14.84 9.88
C GLN A 115 -6.50 15.79 9.66
N SER A 116 -5.65 15.52 8.68
CA SER A 116 -4.49 16.36 8.38
C SER A 116 -4.90 17.75 7.86
N THR A 117 -6.02 17.83 7.14
CA THR A 117 -6.49 19.07 6.52
C THR A 117 -7.34 19.92 7.47
N PHE A 118 -8.28 19.29 8.19
CA PHE A 118 -9.23 19.98 9.07
C PHE A 118 -8.88 19.90 10.56
N GLY A 119 -8.25 18.81 11.00
CA GLY A 119 -7.94 18.55 12.41
C GLY A 119 -6.57 19.07 12.88
N ALA A 120 -5.57 19.12 11.98
CA ALA A 120 -4.19 19.43 12.33
C ALA A 120 -3.52 20.39 11.33
N SER A 121 -4.07 21.60 11.19
CA SER A 121 -3.56 22.63 10.26
C SER A 121 -2.10 23.06 10.53
N SER A 122 -1.55 22.74 11.70
CA SER A 122 -0.14 22.93 12.04
C SER A 122 0.80 22.02 11.25
N VAL A 123 0.37 20.80 10.90
CA VAL A 123 1.20 19.82 10.17
C VAL A 123 1.50 20.31 8.77
N LEU A 124 0.50 20.83 8.06
CA LEU A 124 0.69 21.39 6.72
C LEU A 124 1.66 22.58 6.74
N ARG A 125 1.68 23.37 7.83
CA ARG A 125 2.66 24.46 8.00
C ARG A 125 4.09 23.95 8.17
N GLU A 126 4.32 22.79 8.78
CA GLU A 126 5.66 22.18 8.85
C GLU A 126 6.20 21.84 7.46
N PHE A 127 5.31 21.52 6.52
CA PHE A 127 5.63 21.31 5.11
C PHE A 127 5.61 22.61 4.28
N GLY A 128 5.49 23.78 4.92
CA GLY A 128 5.43 25.10 4.25
C GLY A 128 4.10 25.39 3.55
N ILE A 129 3.08 24.55 3.74
CA ILE A 129 1.75 24.70 3.15
C ILE A 129 0.87 25.46 4.14
N SER A 130 0.77 26.77 3.97
CA SER A 130 -0.19 27.58 4.72
C SER A 130 -1.55 27.58 4.03
N LEU A 131 -2.55 26.93 4.64
CA LEU A 131 -3.94 27.02 4.20
C LEU A 131 -4.52 28.38 4.61
N THR A 132 -4.36 29.39 3.75
CA THR A 132 -4.94 30.72 3.95
C THR A 132 -6.31 30.80 3.28
N GLY A 133 -7.34 30.27 3.96
CA GLY A 133 -8.74 30.39 3.55
C GLY A 133 -9.48 29.06 3.39
N GLU A 134 -10.80 29.11 3.56
CA GLU A 134 -11.69 27.93 3.54
C GLU A 134 -11.63 27.16 2.21
N ASN A 135 -11.57 27.88 1.08
CA ASN A 135 -11.44 27.25 -0.24
C ASN A 135 -10.13 26.47 -0.40
N ALA A 136 -9.01 26.97 0.15
CA ALA A 136 -7.72 26.29 0.07
C ALA A 136 -7.73 24.99 0.87
N THR A 137 -8.40 24.98 2.02
CA THR A 137 -8.59 23.78 2.86
C THR A 137 -9.40 22.72 2.12
N TRP A 138 -10.54 23.08 1.54
CA TRP A 138 -11.35 22.14 0.76
C TRP A 138 -10.64 21.59 -0.48
N LEU A 139 -9.93 22.45 -1.23
CA LEU A 139 -9.13 22.02 -2.38
C LEU A 139 -8.02 21.04 -1.97
N THR A 140 -7.32 21.33 -0.86
CA THR A 140 -6.27 20.45 -0.34
C THR A 140 -6.83 19.09 0.07
N PHE A 141 -8.00 19.07 0.72
CA PHE A 141 -8.69 17.84 1.07
C PHE A 141 -9.09 17.02 -0.17
N LEU A 142 -9.66 17.67 -1.19
CA LEU A 142 -10.07 17.01 -2.44
C LEU A 142 -8.86 16.44 -3.20
N LEU A 143 -7.78 17.23 -3.33
CA LEU A 143 -6.56 16.78 -4.00
C LEU A 143 -5.90 15.63 -3.24
N GLY A 144 -5.78 15.73 -1.92
CA GLY A 144 -5.23 14.67 -1.07
C GLY A 144 -6.06 13.38 -1.16
N SER A 145 -7.39 13.49 -1.09
CA SER A 145 -8.30 12.35 -1.22
C SER A 145 -8.20 11.70 -2.60
N THR A 146 -8.10 12.50 -3.66
CA THR A 146 -7.92 12.01 -5.03
C THR A 146 -6.59 11.27 -5.16
N ALA A 147 -5.49 11.84 -4.63
CA ALA A 147 -4.18 11.19 -4.66
C ALA A 147 -4.19 9.85 -3.93
N VAL A 148 -4.82 9.77 -2.75
CA VAL A 148 -5.01 8.50 -2.02
C VAL A 148 -5.75 7.47 -2.86
N VAL A 149 -6.88 7.84 -3.44
CA VAL A 149 -7.68 6.94 -4.28
C VAL A 149 -6.90 6.49 -5.50
N SER A 150 -6.14 7.39 -6.14
CA SER A 150 -5.29 7.06 -7.29
C SER A 150 -4.20 6.06 -6.92
N VAL A 151 -3.46 6.28 -5.83
CA VAL A 151 -2.37 5.38 -5.39
C VAL A 151 -2.91 4.01 -4.99
N ASN A 152 -4.03 3.96 -4.26
CA ASN A 152 -4.66 2.71 -3.86
C ASN A 152 -5.21 1.95 -5.07
N SER A 153 -5.87 2.64 -6.00
CA SER A 153 -6.40 2.03 -7.23
C SER A 153 -5.27 1.51 -8.10
N LEU A 154 -4.18 2.26 -8.25
CA LEU A 154 -2.99 1.84 -8.98
C LEU A 154 -2.38 0.58 -8.35
N SER A 155 -2.21 0.58 -7.03
CA SER A 155 -1.68 -0.57 -6.27
C SER A 155 -2.55 -1.81 -6.47
N TRP A 156 -3.87 -1.64 -6.46
CA TRP A 156 -4.83 -2.71 -6.70
C TRP A 156 -4.76 -3.27 -8.13
N ILE A 157 -4.76 -2.39 -9.15
CA ILE A 157 -4.66 -2.79 -10.57
C ILE A 157 -3.34 -3.50 -10.82
N LEU A 158 -2.23 -2.95 -10.30
CA LEU A 158 -0.90 -3.56 -10.43
C LEU A 158 -0.87 -4.95 -9.79
N GLY A 159 -1.43 -5.13 -8.59
CA GLY A 159 -1.54 -6.45 -7.96
C GLY A 159 -2.27 -7.45 -8.85
N ARG A 160 -3.40 -7.05 -9.45
CA ARG A 160 -4.16 -7.89 -10.40
C ARG A 160 -3.40 -8.19 -11.69
N PHE A 161 -2.66 -7.22 -12.20
CA PHE A 161 -1.86 -7.39 -13.40
C PHE A 161 -0.70 -8.36 -13.17
N LEU A 162 0.00 -8.23 -12.04
CA LEU A 162 1.14 -9.07 -11.67
C LEU A 162 0.74 -10.55 -11.56
N ILE A 163 -0.35 -10.86 -10.86
CA ILE A 163 -0.80 -12.25 -10.74
C ILE A 163 -1.30 -12.81 -12.08
N THR A 164 -1.96 -11.98 -12.89
CA THR A 164 -2.41 -12.40 -14.22
C THR A 164 -1.20 -12.74 -15.11
N LYS A 165 -0.16 -11.91 -15.09
CA LYS A 165 1.08 -12.18 -15.82
C LYS A 165 1.75 -13.46 -15.31
N ASP A 166 1.87 -13.66 -14.00
CA ASP A 166 2.52 -14.85 -13.45
C ASP A 166 1.75 -16.15 -13.75
N THR A 167 0.41 -16.10 -13.70
CA THR A 167 -0.45 -17.29 -13.87
C THR A 167 -0.72 -17.60 -15.35
N TYR A 168 -0.75 -16.59 -16.23
CA TYR A 168 -1.19 -16.72 -17.62
C TYR A 168 -0.11 -16.44 -18.67
N VAL A 169 1.15 -16.20 -18.30
CA VAL A 169 2.26 -16.24 -19.26
C VAL A 169 2.41 -17.67 -19.80
N GLY A 170 2.25 -17.83 -21.12
CA GLY A 170 2.24 -19.14 -21.79
C GLY A 170 0.84 -19.69 -22.11
N THR A 171 -0.18 -18.83 -22.06
CA THR A 171 -1.54 -19.12 -22.55
C THR A 171 -1.54 -19.66 -23.99
N PRO A 172 -2.61 -20.37 -24.42
CA PRO A 172 -2.74 -20.83 -25.80
C PRO A 172 -2.57 -19.70 -26.82
N LEU A 173 -2.94 -18.47 -26.45
CA LEU A 173 -2.81 -17.28 -27.28
C LEU A 173 -1.35 -16.81 -27.40
N ASP A 174 -0.59 -16.76 -26.30
CA ASP A 174 0.86 -16.51 -26.34
C ASP A 174 1.60 -17.58 -27.15
N ARG A 175 1.23 -18.86 -26.98
CA ARG A 175 1.78 -19.95 -27.78
C ARG A 175 1.44 -19.77 -29.26
N ALA A 176 0.19 -19.46 -29.59
CA ALA A 176 -0.27 -19.26 -30.97
C ALA A 176 0.45 -18.08 -31.66
N VAL A 177 0.69 -16.98 -30.93
CA VAL A 177 1.46 -15.84 -31.45
C VAL A 177 2.90 -16.25 -31.74
N ILE A 178 3.54 -17.02 -30.85
CA ILE A 178 4.91 -17.54 -31.04
C ILE A 178 4.97 -18.52 -32.21
N THR A 179 4.05 -19.49 -32.33
CA THR A 179 4.03 -20.40 -33.49
C THR A 179 3.81 -19.64 -34.79
N HIS A 180 2.94 -18.64 -34.80
CA HIS A 180 2.70 -17.83 -36.00
C HIS A 180 3.90 -16.95 -36.38
N THR A 181 4.67 -16.44 -35.41
CA THR A 181 5.91 -15.72 -35.70
C THR A 181 7.02 -16.66 -36.16
N GLN A 182 7.14 -17.85 -35.58
CA GLN A 182 8.10 -18.87 -36.03
C GLN A 182 7.77 -19.38 -37.45
N ALA A 183 6.50 -19.59 -37.77
CA ALA A 183 6.07 -20.01 -39.11
C ALA A 183 6.30 -18.97 -40.21
N LYS A 184 6.50 -17.69 -39.85
CA LYS A 184 6.89 -16.63 -40.80
C LYS A 184 8.41 -16.53 -41.02
N LEU A 185 9.20 -17.21 -40.20
CA LEU A 185 10.66 -17.19 -40.24
C LEU A 185 11.27 -18.46 -40.86
N SER A 186 10.44 -19.46 -41.17
CA SER A 186 10.77 -20.66 -41.95
C SER A 186 10.33 -20.50 -43.39
#